data_AF-A0A0A3YGN4-F1
#
_entry.id   AF-A0A0A3YGN4-F1
#
_cell.length_a   1.000
_cell.length_b   1.000
_cell.length_c   1.000
_cell.angle_alpha   90.00
_cell.angle_beta   90.00
_cell.angle_gamma   90.00
#
_symmetry.space_group_name_H-M   'P 1'
#
loop_
_entity.id
_entity.type
_entity.pdbx_description
1 polymer ?
#
loop_
_entity_poly.entity_id
_entity_poly.type
_entity_poly.pdbx_seq_one_letter_code
_entity_poly.pdbx_strand_id
1 'polypeptide(L)'
;IGMKAMIEEAKTLPNKVLYTVPCLTPDVPGLETAGYDTNSKDMEELLADPYVQGIGEIQGFANVRPVFEHAPEIITDQLASVSYAKSIGKTVEGNCPGLSGADLAAHIISGGTQISCHETTTKEEMMEKLRNGISVFMREGSSQRNMAECIRAITEEGMDSRRAILVSDDMVPEDLLKYGHMNDIVRRTIAQGIDPVEAIQMVTINPATHFGFADRGVLTPGKKADIAVISNLTEMTIDQVYLDGRKVAEKGELTIEIPSYTYPDTVKKSVKRKPIKPDDLYIGASGSQARVRSIEVIPDQNMTGAKEFALNVKEGVVQPCLQQDVLPLMVVERHGRSGKIGKTFLHGFKLKHGAIAESVAHDTH
;
A
#
# COMPACT_ATOMS: atom_id res chain seq x y z
N ILE A 1 -12.19 -6.75 13.68
CA ILE A 1 -13.53 -6.16 13.40
C ILE A 1 -13.55 -5.44 12.06
N GLY A 2 -12.71 -4.42 11.82
CA GLY A 2 -12.65 -3.69 10.55
C GLY A 2 -12.48 -4.60 9.32
N MET A 3 -11.42 -5.41 9.30
CA MET A 3 -11.18 -6.38 8.22
C MET A 3 -12.38 -7.31 7.95
N LYS A 4 -13.01 -7.84 9.01
CA LYS A 4 -14.22 -8.67 8.86
C LYS A 4 -15.37 -7.89 8.21
N ALA A 5 -15.58 -6.63 8.61
CA ALA A 5 -16.63 -5.81 8.02
C ALA A 5 -16.39 -5.51 6.54
N MET A 6 -15.12 -5.32 6.13
CA MET A 6 -14.73 -5.18 4.72
C MET A 6 -14.98 -6.48 3.94
N ILE A 7 -14.61 -7.63 4.51
CA ILE A 7 -14.88 -8.94 3.92
C ILE A 7 -16.39 -9.18 3.72
N GLU A 8 -17.22 -8.79 4.69
CA GLU A 8 -18.67 -8.89 4.56
C GLU A 8 -19.22 -7.96 3.47
N GLU A 9 -18.69 -6.75 3.30
CA GLU A 9 -19.05 -5.89 2.17
C GLU A 9 -18.66 -6.53 0.84
N ALA A 10 -17.45 -7.05 0.71
CA ALA A 10 -16.96 -7.71 -0.50
C ALA A 10 -17.81 -8.90 -0.93
N LYS A 11 -18.47 -9.59 0.00
CA LYS A 11 -19.42 -10.67 -0.31
C LYS A 11 -20.67 -10.18 -1.04
N THR A 12 -20.99 -8.88 -0.93
CA THR A 12 -22.16 -8.27 -1.57
C THR A 12 -21.86 -7.67 -2.95
N LEU A 13 -20.57 -7.46 -3.27
CA LEU A 13 -20.17 -6.80 -4.52
C LEU A 13 -20.27 -7.75 -5.72
N PRO A 14 -20.58 -7.22 -6.92
CA PRO A 14 -20.65 -8.02 -8.14
C PRO A 14 -19.26 -8.49 -8.61
N ASN A 15 -18.21 -7.72 -8.35
CA ASN A 15 -16.83 -8.10 -8.61
C ASN A 15 -16.25 -8.90 -7.44
N LYS A 16 -15.37 -9.86 -7.76
CA LYS A 16 -14.69 -10.67 -6.75
C LYS A 16 -13.54 -9.88 -6.13
N VAL A 17 -13.78 -9.31 -4.95
CA VAL A 17 -12.73 -8.69 -4.12
C VAL A 17 -12.15 -9.74 -3.19
N LEU A 18 -10.82 -9.89 -3.21
CA LEU A 18 -10.07 -10.75 -2.30
C LEU A 18 -9.11 -9.87 -1.51
N TYR A 19 -8.99 -10.16 -0.22
CA TYR A 19 -8.13 -9.44 0.70
C TYR A 19 -6.83 -10.18 0.92
N THR A 20 -5.78 -9.42 1.17
CA THR A 20 -4.64 -9.91 1.91
C THR A 20 -4.67 -9.28 3.30
N VAL A 21 -4.18 -9.99 4.32
CA VAL A 21 -4.22 -9.54 5.72
C VAL A 21 -2.83 -9.14 6.19
N PRO A 22 -2.69 -8.10 7.04
CA PRO A 22 -1.41 -7.79 7.63
C PRO A 22 -0.95 -8.94 8.52
N CYS A 23 0.33 -9.28 8.50
CA CYS A 23 0.91 -10.23 9.44
C CYS A 23 1.68 -9.57 10.59
N LEU A 24 1.87 -8.25 10.53
CA LEU A 24 2.47 -7.44 11.56
C LEU A 24 1.77 -6.08 11.57
N THR A 25 1.32 -5.64 12.75
CA THR A 25 0.86 -4.27 12.99
C THR A 25 1.05 -3.99 14.47
N PRO A 26 1.57 -2.84 14.90
CA PRO A 26 2.22 -1.81 14.09
C PRO A 26 3.50 -2.31 13.39
N ASP A 27 3.99 -1.58 12.39
CA ASP A 27 5.19 -1.93 11.62
C ASP A 27 6.48 -1.82 12.44
N VAL A 28 6.51 -0.85 13.36
CA VAL A 28 7.62 -0.62 14.28
C VAL A 28 7.13 -0.72 15.74
N PRO A 29 6.88 -1.95 16.24
CA PRO A 29 6.45 -2.17 17.62
C PRO A 29 7.33 -1.44 18.64
N GLY A 30 6.67 -0.77 19.58
CA GLY A 30 7.33 0.01 20.64
C GLY A 30 7.58 1.48 20.30
N LEU A 31 7.65 1.86 19.03
CA LEU A 31 7.75 3.27 18.62
C LEU A 31 6.39 3.92 18.34
N GLU A 32 5.41 3.12 17.95
CA GLU A 32 4.10 3.60 17.54
C GLU A 32 2.95 2.82 18.19
N THR A 33 1.71 3.23 17.96
CA THR A 33 0.53 2.65 18.62
C THR A 33 -0.63 2.56 17.64
N ALA A 34 -0.82 1.38 17.06
CA ALA A 34 -1.96 1.06 16.19
C ALA A 34 -3.25 0.77 17.00
N GLY A 35 -4.38 0.63 16.32
CA GLY A 35 -5.65 0.26 16.96
C GLY A 35 -5.71 -1.18 17.47
N TYR A 36 -4.86 -2.05 16.94
CA TYR A 36 -4.73 -3.47 17.29
C TYR A 36 -3.29 -3.92 16.99
N ASP A 37 -2.76 -4.84 17.80
CA ASP A 37 -1.44 -5.43 17.55
C ASP A 37 -1.62 -6.77 16.82
N THR A 38 -1.45 -6.78 15.50
CA THR A 38 -1.54 -7.99 14.68
C THR A 38 -0.21 -8.73 14.68
N ASN A 39 -0.24 -10.04 14.90
CA ASN A 39 0.93 -10.91 14.89
C ASN A 39 0.58 -12.34 14.43
N SER A 40 1.56 -13.25 14.46
CA SER A 40 1.39 -14.64 14.02
C SER A 40 0.26 -15.41 14.68
N LYS A 41 -0.14 -15.07 15.91
CA LYS A 41 -1.24 -15.75 16.62
C LYS A 41 -2.60 -15.45 16.01
N ASP A 42 -2.74 -14.35 15.27
CA ASP A 42 -3.98 -13.97 14.61
C ASP A 42 -4.17 -14.70 13.26
N MET A 43 -3.11 -15.31 12.70
CA MET A 43 -3.13 -15.83 11.32
C MET A 43 -4.11 -16.96 11.09
N GLU A 44 -4.34 -17.81 12.10
CA GLU A 44 -5.33 -18.88 12.02
C GLU A 44 -6.74 -18.32 11.78
N GLU A 45 -7.11 -17.26 12.51
CA GLU A 45 -8.42 -16.61 12.34
C GLU A 45 -8.48 -15.78 11.06
N LEU A 46 -7.44 -14.98 10.79
CA LEU A 46 -7.45 -14.01 9.71
C LEU A 46 -7.38 -14.66 8.32
N LEU A 47 -6.68 -15.78 8.17
CA LEU A 47 -6.54 -16.47 6.89
C LEU A 47 -7.66 -17.49 6.62
N ALA A 48 -8.52 -17.78 7.59
CA ALA A 48 -9.56 -18.80 7.47
C ALA A 48 -10.66 -18.43 6.45
N ASP A 49 -10.95 -17.14 6.23
CA ASP A 49 -12.03 -16.74 5.31
C ASP A 49 -11.62 -16.97 3.84
N PRO A 50 -12.49 -17.57 3.00
CA PRO A 50 -12.20 -17.77 1.57
C PRO A 50 -12.08 -16.48 0.75
N TYR A 51 -12.47 -15.31 1.31
CA TYR A 51 -12.21 -14.00 0.72
C TYR A 51 -10.84 -13.45 1.07
N VAL A 52 -10.04 -14.16 1.88
CA VAL A 52 -8.65 -13.81 2.16
C VAL A 52 -7.72 -14.67 1.31
N GLN A 53 -6.98 -14.07 0.40
CA GLN A 53 -6.04 -14.75 -0.50
C GLN A 53 -4.71 -15.09 0.20
N GLY A 54 -4.29 -14.27 1.15
CA GLY A 54 -3.06 -14.51 1.90
C GLY A 54 -2.60 -13.35 2.76
N ILE A 55 -1.30 -13.34 3.05
CA ILE A 55 -0.64 -12.28 3.80
C ILE A 55 -0.33 -11.12 2.85
N GLY A 56 -0.64 -9.91 3.30
CA GLY A 56 -0.35 -8.67 2.60
C GLY A 56 1.13 -8.34 2.63
N GLU A 57 1.46 -7.15 2.16
CA GLU A 57 2.84 -6.70 2.07
C GLU A 57 3.61 -6.82 3.40
N ILE A 58 4.70 -7.58 3.41
CA ILE A 58 5.52 -7.79 4.62
C ILE A 58 6.49 -6.64 4.89
N GLN A 59 5.99 -5.56 5.50
CA GLN A 59 6.73 -4.31 5.75
C GLN A 59 7.74 -4.41 6.90
N GLY A 60 7.43 -5.17 7.96
CA GLY A 60 8.29 -5.33 9.14
C GLY A 60 9.69 -5.90 8.86
N PHE A 61 9.92 -6.45 7.66
CA PHE A 61 11.21 -6.99 7.23
C PHE A 61 11.80 -6.26 6.01
N ALA A 62 11.29 -5.07 5.66
CA ALA A 62 11.89 -4.22 4.63
C ALA A 62 13.25 -3.65 5.07
N ASN A 63 13.46 -3.45 6.38
CA ASN A 63 14.74 -3.05 6.97
C ASN A 63 15.47 -4.25 7.60
N VAL A 64 15.80 -5.25 6.78
CA VAL A 64 16.33 -6.56 7.20
C VAL A 64 17.41 -6.46 8.29
N ARG A 65 18.42 -5.62 8.08
CA ARG A 65 19.58 -5.51 8.99
C ARG A 65 19.22 -4.90 10.36
N PRO A 66 18.66 -3.67 10.45
CA PRO A 66 18.24 -3.13 11.75
C PRO A 66 17.27 -4.03 12.50
N VAL A 67 16.33 -4.66 11.79
CA VAL A 67 15.34 -5.56 12.42
C VAL A 67 16.04 -6.80 12.97
N PHE A 68 16.97 -7.40 12.23
CA PHE A 68 17.74 -8.54 12.72
C PHE A 68 18.60 -8.19 13.94
N GLU A 69 19.21 -7.01 13.96
CA GLU A 69 20.10 -6.57 15.05
C GLU A 69 19.37 -6.13 16.32
N HIS A 70 18.16 -5.56 16.18
CA HIS A 70 17.49 -4.86 17.28
C HIS A 70 16.11 -5.40 17.63
N ALA A 71 15.46 -6.15 16.74
CA ALA A 71 14.12 -6.71 16.94
C ALA A 71 13.97 -8.10 16.27
N PRO A 72 14.87 -9.08 16.55
CA PRO A 72 14.86 -10.40 15.89
C PRO A 72 13.56 -11.21 16.12
N GLU A 73 12.79 -10.88 17.15
CA GLU A 73 11.46 -11.44 17.40
C GLU A 73 10.46 -11.14 16.28
N ILE A 74 10.58 -9.99 15.60
CA ILE A 74 9.72 -9.63 14.45
C ILE A 74 9.91 -10.63 13.31
N ILE A 75 11.16 -11.03 13.07
CA ILE A 75 11.50 -12.03 12.04
C ILE A 75 10.89 -13.37 12.41
N THR A 76 11.02 -13.77 13.67
CA THR A 76 10.48 -15.05 14.15
C THR A 76 8.95 -15.10 14.01
N ASP A 77 8.27 -14.01 14.38
CA ASP A 77 6.82 -13.89 14.25
C ASP A 77 6.38 -13.91 12.77
N GLN A 78 7.05 -13.13 11.91
CA GLN A 78 6.77 -13.12 10.48
C GLN A 78 6.96 -14.51 9.85
N LEU A 79 8.04 -15.22 10.18
CA LEU A 79 8.28 -16.58 9.69
C LEU A 79 7.19 -17.56 10.15
N ALA A 80 6.67 -17.41 11.37
CA ALA A 80 5.54 -18.20 11.84
C ALA A 80 4.28 -17.92 11.00
N SER A 81 3.97 -16.65 10.74
CA SER A 81 2.85 -16.23 9.89
C SER A 81 2.96 -16.78 8.46
N VAL A 82 4.12 -16.60 7.84
CA VAL A 82 4.41 -17.08 6.47
C VAL A 82 4.34 -18.60 6.39
N SER A 83 4.92 -19.30 7.37
CA SER A 83 4.88 -20.77 7.41
C SER A 83 3.45 -21.29 7.53
N TYR A 84 2.64 -20.67 8.39
CA TYR A 84 1.24 -21.03 8.54
C TYR A 84 0.46 -20.76 7.25
N ALA A 85 0.56 -19.57 6.66
CA ALA A 85 -0.10 -19.21 5.39
C ALA A 85 0.22 -20.21 4.27
N LYS A 86 1.49 -20.57 4.11
CA LYS A 86 1.92 -21.56 3.11
C LYS A 86 1.38 -22.96 3.39
N SER A 87 1.29 -23.36 4.66
CA SER A 87 0.77 -24.68 5.03
C SER A 87 -0.68 -24.90 4.63
N ILE A 88 -1.45 -23.81 4.48
CA ILE A 88 -2.86 -23.82 4.06
C ILE A 88 -3.06 -23.28 2.63
N GLY A 89 -1.97 -23.13 1.86
CA GLY A 89 -2.02 -22.76 0.44
C GLY A 89 -2.33 -21.29 0.16
N LYS A 90 -2.13 -20.39 1.11
CA LYS A 90 -2.32 -18.94 0.95
C LYS A 90 -1.05 -18.27 0.42
N THR A 91 -1.19 -17.12 -0.24
CA THR A 91 -0.05 -16.36 -0.79
C THR A 91 0.59 -15.44 0.25
N VAL A 92 1.76 -14.90 -0.08
CA VAL A 92 2.49 -13.92 0.71
C VAL A 92 2.96 -12.83 -0.24
N GLU A 93 2.56 -11.59 0.04
CA GLU A 93 2.95 -10.43 -0.74
C GLU A 93 4.12 -9.70 -0.05
N GLY A 94 5.06 -9.19 -0.83
CA GLY A 94 6.30 -8.61 -0.30
C GLY A 94 6.31 -7.09 -0.31
N ASN A 95 7.16 -6.53 0.57
CA ASN A 95 7.50 -5.11 0.57
C ASN A 95 9.01 -4.90 0.66
N CYS A 96 9.64 -4.51 -0.44
CA CYS A 96 11.10 -4.57 -0.58
C CYS A 96 11.73 -3.29 -1.21
N PRO A 97 11.45 -2.09 -0.68
CA PRO A 97 12.03 -0.84 -1.19
C PRO A 97 13.56 -0.84 -1.05
N GLY A 98 14.27 -0.62 -2.15
CA GLY A 98 15.74 -0.46 -2.13
C GLY A 98 16.56 -1.69 -1.71
N LEU A 99 15.94 -2.85 -1.50
CA LEU A 99 16.66 -4.07 -1.15
C LEU A 99 17.34 -4.67 -2.38
N SER A 100 18.60 -5.07 -2.22
CA SER A 100 19.42 -5.71 -3.26
C SER A 100 20.33 -6.79 -2.67
N GLY A 101 20.87 -7.65 -3.54
CA GLY A 101 21.83 -8.69 -3.19
C GLY A 101 21.35 -9.61 -2.07
N ALA A 102 22.18 -9.74 -1.02
CA ALA A 102 21.90 -10.65 0.10
C ALA A 102 20.67 -10.23 0.92
N ASP A 103 20.40 -8.93 1.02
CA ASP A 103 19.27 -8.43 1.82
C ASP A 103 17.94 -8.70 1.07
N LEU A 104 17.93 -8.55 -0.26
CA LEU A 104 16.80 -8.96 -1.11
C LEU A 104 16.57 -10.48 -1.04
N ALA A 105 17.63 -11.28 -1.12
CA ALA A 105 17.55 -12.73 -1.02
C ALA A 105 16.97 -13.17 0.35
N ALA A 106 17.40 -12.53 1.45
CA ALA A 106 16.85 -12.77 2.77
C ALA A 106 15.35 -12.46 2.83
N HIS A 107 14.92 -11.33 2.25
CA HIS A 107 13.51 -10.95 2.18
C HIS A 107 12.67 -12.01 1.44
N ILE A 108 13.13 -12.46 0.26
CA ILE A 108 12.48 -13.53 -0.52
C ILE A 108 12.35 -14.83 0.29
N ILE A 109 13.42 -15.25 0.95
CA ILE A 109 13.42 -16.49 1.75
C ILE A 109 12.43 -16.36 2.92
N SER A 110 12.45 -15.22 3.62
CA SER A 110 11.58 -14.96 4.76
C SER A 110 10.09 -14.88 4.38
N GLY A 111 9.79 -14.39 3.18
CA GLY A 111 8.44 -14.36 2.61
C GLY A 111 7.99 -15.71 2.01
N GLY A 112 8.79 -16.76 2.16
CA GLY A 112 8.41 -18.09 1.73
C GLY A 112 8.61 -18.33 0.23
N THR A 113 9.69 -17.78 -0.33
CA THR A 113 10.27 -18.05 -1.67
C THR A 113 9.50 -17.55 -2.88
N GLN A 114 8.17 -17.51 -2.83
CA GLN A 114 7.33 -16.91 -3.88
C GLN A 114 6.61 -15.71 -3.29
N ILE A 115 7.07 -14.52 -3.65
CA ILE A 115 6.52 -13.24 -3.19
C ILE A 115 6.37 -12.25 -4.33
N SER A 116 5.56 -11.23 -4.10
CA SER A 116 5.54 -10.02 -4.91
C SER A 116 6.42 -8.92 -4.31
N CYS A 117 6.54 -7.80 -5.03
CA CYS A 117 7.00 -6.54 -4.46
C CYS A 117 6.41 -5.40 -5.28
N HIS A 118 5.72 -4.48 -4.62
CA HIS A 118 5.15 -3.28 -5.26
C HIS A 118 6.06 -2.04 -5.07
N GLU A 119 6.92 -2.04 -4.05
CA GLU A 119 7.97 -1.03 -3.82
C GLU A 119 9.17 -1.18 -4.77
N THR A 120 8.95 -0.99 -6.08
CA THR A 120 10.01 -0.94 -7.09
C THR A 120 9.97 0.40 -7.80
N THR A 121 11.08 1.14 -7.76
CA THR A 121 11.11 2.54 -8.23
C THR A 121 12.04 2.77 -9.41
N THR A 122 12.93 1.83 -9.74
CA THR A 122 13.92 1.96 -10.81
C THR A 122 13.92 0.76 -11.75
N LYS A 123 14.42 0.99 -12.96
CA LYS A 123 14.66 -0.08 -13.95
C LYS A 123 15.59 -1.16 -13.38
N GLU A 124 16.66 -0.75 -12.71
CA GLU A 124 17.68 -1.65 -12.18
C GLU A 124 17.11 -2.56 -11.09
N GLU A 125 16.30 -2.02 -10.19
CA GLU A 125 15.58 -2.83 -9.20
C GLU A 125 14.61 -3.80 -9.85
N MET A 126 13.83 -3.35 -10.84
CA MET A 126 12.91 -4.22 -11.58
C MET A 126 13.66 -5.41 -12.19
N MET A 127 14.80 -5.17 -12.84
CA MET A 127 15.63 -6.23 -13.43
C MET A 127 16.15 -7.21 -12.39
N GLU A 128 16.66 -6.73 -11.25
CA GLU A 128 17.15 -7.59 -10.18
C GLU A 128 16.02 -8.43 -9.57
N LYS A 129 14.87 -7.83 -9.28
CA LYS A 129 13.71 -8.49 -8.70
C LYS A 129 13.14 -9.57 -9.64
N LEU A 130 13.01 -9.27 -10.93
CA LEU A 130 12.60 -10.25 -11.94
C LEU A 130 13.58 -11.43 -12.04
N ARG A 131 14.89 -11.17 -12.03
CA ARG A 131 15.93 -12.22 -12.07
C ARG A 131 15.90 -13.13 -10.83
N ASN A 132 15.52 -12.59 -9.69
CA ASN A 132 15.33 -13.34 -8.45
C ASN A 132 13.95 -14.01 -8.35
N GLY A 133 13.12 -13.92 -9.39
CA GLY A 133 11.82 -14.59 -9.46
C GLY A 133 10.70 -13.89 -8.70
N ILE A 134 10.88 -12.63 -8.30
CA ILE A 134 9.82 -11.83 -7.68
C ILE A 134 8.79 -11.43 -8.73
N SER A 135 7.52 -11.49 -8.36
CA SER A 135 6.45 -10.84 -9.14
C SER A 135 6.44 -9.34 -8.85
N VAL A 136 6.84 -8.52 -9.81
CA VAL A 136 6.90 -7.07 -9.63
C VAL A 136 5.53 -6.46 -9.91
N PHE A 137 4.95 -5.88 -8.86
CA PHE A 137 3.68 -5.16 -8.90
C PHE A 137 3.97 -3.70 -9.24
N MET A 138 3.99 -3.37 -10.52
CA MET A 138 4.30 -2.03 -11.03
C MET A 138 3.14 -1.07 -10.72
N ARG A 139 3.40 -0.11 -9.82
CA ARG A 139 2.41 0.83 -9.30
C ARG A 139 2.19 2.02 -10.20
N GLU A 140 0.93 2.40 -10.35
CA GLU A 140 0.53 3.54 -11.19
C GLU A 140 -0.72 4.26 -10.63
N GLY A 141 -0.70 4.51 -9.32
CA GLY A 141 -1.77 5.14 -8.55
C GLY A 141 -1.68 6.66 -8.44
N SER A 142 -2.29 7.19 -7.38
CA SER A 142 -2.39 8.63 -7.10
C SER A 142 -1.15 9.18 -6.41
N SER A 143 -0.68 8.49 -5.38
CA SER A 143 0.50 8.88 -4.60
C SER A 143 1.80 8.54 -5.33
N GLN A 144 1.79 7.47 -6.12
CA GLN A 144 3.01 6.87 -6.68
C GLN A 144 2.79 6.38 -8.11
N ARG A 145 3.76 6.69 -8.97
CA ARG A 145 3.72 6.39 -10.42
C ARG A 145 5.08 5.87 -10.88
N ASN A 146 5.35 4.60 -10.60
CA ASN A 146 6.63 3.96 -10.88
C ASN A 146 6.60 3.07 -12.13
N MET A 147 5.41 2.77 -12.67
CA MET A 147 5.26 1.85 -13.80
C MET A 147 6.11 2.27 -15.00
N ALA A 148 6.14 3.56 -15.34
CA ALA A 148 6.90 4.06 -16.49
C ALA A 148 8.42 3.83 -16.35
N GLU A 149 8.98 3.89 -15.14
CA GLU A 149 10.40 3.56 -14.92
C GLU A 149 10.64 2.05 -14.88
N CYS A 150 9.75 1.30 -14.23
CA CYS A 150 9.85 -0.17 -14.12
C CYS A 150 9.78 -0.85 -15.49
N ILE A 151 8.86 -0.41 -16.35
CA ILE A 151 8.58 -1.05 -17.64
C ILE A 151 9.77 -0.99 -18.61
N ARG A 152 10.70 -0.07 -18.39
CA ARG A 152 11.95 0.05 -19.16
C ARG A 152 12.82 -1.21 -19.07
N ALA A 153 12.71 -2.00 -18.00
CA ALA A 153 13.37 -3.30 -17.92
C ALA A 153 12.88 -4.27 -19.00
N ILE A 154 11.64 -4.11 -19.46
CA ILE A 154 11.05 -4.93 -20.51
C ILE A 154 11.35 -4.31 -21.87
N THR A 155 11.05 -3.01 -22.04
CA THR A 155 11.15 -2.34 -23.34
C THR A 155 12.59 -2.08 -23.81
N GLU A 156 13.52 -1.78 -22.89
CA GLU A 156 14.92 -1.49 -23.22
C GLU A 156 15.82 -2.74 -23.09
N GLU A 157 15.57 -3.57 -22.08
CA GLU A 157 16.49 -4.67 -21.70
C GLU A 157 15.95 -6.07 -22.06
N GLY A 158 14.71 -6.16 -22.56
CA GLY A 158 14.11 -7.42 -23.00
C GLY A 158 13.84 -8.43 -21.88
N MET A 159 13.57 -7.98 -20.65
CA MET A 159 13.19 -8.87 -19.54
C MET A 159 11.82 -9.53 -19.78
N ASP A 160 11.65 -10.77 -19.30
CA ASP A 160 10.40 -11.53 -19.38
C ASP A 160 9.31 -10.86 -18.53
N SER A 161 8.20 -10.49 -19.17
CA SER A 161 7.08 -9.77 -18.56
C SER A 161 6.10 -10.65 -17.77
N ARG A 162 6.22 -11.98 -17.78
CA ARG A 162 5.25 -12.87 -17.09
C ARG A 162 5.15 -12.66 -15.58
N ARG A 163 6.14 -12.00 -14.98
CA ARG A 163 6.16 -11.60 -13.57
C ARG A 163 5.96 -10.09 -13.36
N ALA A 164 5.75 -9.34 -14.43
CA ALA A 164 5.35 -7.94 -14.38
C ALA A 164 3.82 -7.87 -14.29
N ILE A 165 3.32 -7.26 -13.22
CA ILE A 165 1.89 -7.13 -12.93
C ILE A 165 1.61 -5.66 -12.69
N LEU A 166 0.57 -5.13 -13.33
CA LEU A 166 0.14 -3.75 -13.11
C LEU A 166 -0.77 -3.68 -11.89
N VAL A 167 -0.52 -2.74 -10.99
CA VAL A 167 -1.35 -2.46 -9.81
C VAL A 167 -1.56 -0.96 -9.66
N SER A 168 -2.68 -0.57 -9.04
CA SER A 168 -2.87 0.82 -8.67
C SER A 168 -2.08 1.21 -7.43
N ASP A 169 -1.89 0.27 -6.51
CA ASP A 169 -1.60 0.60 -5.11
C ASP A 169 -2.67 1.59 -4.59
N ASP A 170 -2.27 2.67 -3.93
CA ASP A 170 -3.19 3.70 -3.44
C ASP A 170 -3.73 4.61 -4.54
N MET A 171 -5.05 4.78 -4.56
CA MET A 171 -5.73 5.78 -5.39
C MET A 171 -6.76 6.58 -4.61
N VAL A 172 -6.76 7.90 -4.83
CA VAL A 172 -7.78 8.78 -4.26
C VAL A 172 -9.04 8.77 -5.13
N PRO A 173 -10.24 8.97 -4.55
CA PRO A 173 -11.50 8.94 -5.30
C PRO A 173 -11.56 9.93 -6.48
N GLU A 174 -10.93 11.09 -6.35
CA GLU A 174 -10.88 12.10 -7.42
C GLU A 174 -10.19 11.57 -8.68
N ASP A 175 -9.04 10.91 -8.52
CA ASP A 175 -8.28 10.35 -9.64
C ASP A 175 -9.04 9.18 -10.29
N LEU A 176 -9.70 8.34 -9.49
CA LEU A 176 -10.56 7.25 -10.00
C LEU A 176 -11.69 7.80 -10.89
N LEU A 177 -12.34 8.89 -10.47
CA LEU A 177 -13.42 9.53 -11.23
C LEU A 177 -12.90 10.22 -12.50
N LYS A 178 -11.69 10.80 -12.44
CA LYS A 178 -11.14 11.63 -13.52
C LYS A 178 -10.45 10.80 -14.61
N TYR A 179 -9.67 9.80 -14.22
CA TYR A 179 -8.82 9.05 -15.14
C TYR A 179 -9.30 7.62 -15.36
N GLY A 180 -9.94 7.01 -14.36
CA GLY A 180 -10.28 5.59 -14.34
C GLY A 180 -9.39 4.81 -13.37
N HIS A 181 -9.38 3.49 -13.51
CA HIS A 181 -8.61 2.57 -12.64
C HIS A 181 -7.66 1.72 -13.49
N MET A 182 -7.75 0.38 -13.46
CA MET A 182 -6.85 -0.48 -14.23
C MET A 182 -6.89 -0.23 -15.75
N ASN A 183 -8.03 0.20 -16.31
CA ASN A 183 -8.12 0.55 -17.73
C ASN A 183 -7.17 1.70 -18.11
N ASP A 184 -7.04 2.70 -17.24
CA ASP A 184 -6.14 3.83 -17.44
C ASP A 184 -4.67 3.43 -17.28
N ILE A 185 -4.38 2.57 -16.30
CA ILE A 185 -3.03 2.05 -16.08
C ILE A 185 -2.56 1.28 -17.32
N VAL A 186 -3.40 0.38 -17.86
CA VAL A 186 -3.08 -0.35 -19.11
C VAL A 186 -2.88 0.60 -20.29
N ARG A 187 -3.76 1.60 -20.46
CA ARG A 187 -3.62 2.63 -21.49
C ARG A 187 -2.28 3.37 -21.40
N ARG A 188 -1.88 3.78 -20.20
CA ARG A 188 -0.59 4.42 -19.94
C ARG A 188 0.59 3.48 -20.20
N THR A 189 0.48 2.19 -19.85
CA THR A 189 1.52 1.19 -20.13
C THR A 189 1.71 0.98 -21.63
N ILE A 190 0.63 0.91 -22.42
CA ILE A 190 0.70 0.85 -23.89
C ILE A 190 1.40 2.10 -24.45
N ALA A 191 1.09 3.28 -23.91
CA ALA A 191 1.74 4.52 -24.31
C ALA A 191 3.26 4.57 -24.00
N GLN A 192 3.76 3.72 -23.09
CA GLN A 192 5.20 3.53 -22.84
C GLN A 192 5.87 2.58 -23.86
N GLY A 193 5.12 2.07 -24.85
CA GLY A 193 5.65 1.25 -25.94
C GLY A 193 5.53 -0.26 -25.72
N ILE A 194 4.80 -0.71 -24.70
CA ILE A 194 4.48 -2.13 -24.51
C ILE A 194 3.42 -2.58 -25.52
N ASP A 195 3.57 -3.81 -26.03
CA ASP A 195 2.57 -4.42 -26.89
C ASP A 195 1.22 -4.53 -26.15
N PRO A 196 0.10 -4.11 -26.76
CA PRO A 196 -1.19 -4.14 -26.08
C PRO A 196 -1.63 -5.51 -25.56
N VAL A 197 -1.25 -6.61 -26.22
CA VAL A 197 -1.55 -7.98 -25.74
C VAL A 197 -0.75 -8.27 -24.47
N GLU A 198 0.52 -7.89 -24.46
CA GLU A 198 1.40 -8.02 -23.29
C GLU A 198 0.89 -7.17 -22.11
N ALA A 199 0.45 -5.94 -22.34
CA ALA A 199 -0.16 -5.10 -21.30
C ALA A 199 -1.44 -5.72 -20.71
N ILE A 200 -2.28 -6.36 -21.54
CA ILE A 200 -3.45 -7.11 -21.06
C ILE A 200 -3.00 -8.30 -20.20
N GLN A 201 -1.94 -9.03 -20.58
CA GLN A 201 -1.42 -10.15 -19.80
C GLN A 201 -1.00 -9.71 -18.39
N MET A 202 -0.41 -8.52 -18.25
CA MET A 202 0.00 -7.93 -16.97
C MET A 202 -1.17 -7.67 -15.99
N VAL A 203 -2.41 -7.61 -16.47
CA VAL A 203 -3.63 -7.45 -15.64
C VAL A 203 -4.57 -8.65 -15.66
N THR A 204 -4.22 -9.72 -16.37
CA THR A 204 -5.08 -10.92 -16.51
C THR A 204 -4.35 -12.19 -16.10
N ILE A 205 -3.57 -12.79 -17.00
CA ILE A 205 -2.93 -14.09 -16.77
C ILE A 205 -1.75 -13.99 -15.80
N ASN A 206 -1.01 -12.89 -15.77
CA ASN A 206 0.12 -12.71 -14.85
C ASN A 206 -0.36 -12.69 -13.39
N PRO A 207 -1.32 -11.83 -12.98
CA PRO A 207 -1.84 -11.88 -11.61
C PRO A 207 -2.57 -13.20 -11.32
N ALA A 208 -3.31 -13.78 -12.28
CA ALA A 208 -3.94 -15.09 -12.07
C ALA A 208 -2.89 -16.18 -11.79
N THR A 209 -1.76 -16.16 -12.49
CA THR A 209 -0.66 -17.10 -12.27
C THR A 209 0.01 -16.87 -10.92
N HIS A 210 0.29 -15.62 -10.55
CA HIS A 210 0.90 -15.27 -9.27
C HIS A 210 0.07 -15.76 -8.08
N PHE A 211 -1.24 -15.50 -8.11
CA PHE A 211 -2.16 -15.89 -7.05
C PHE A 211 -2.65 -17.35 -7.14
N GLY A 212 -2.23 -18.12 -8.16
CA GLY A 212 -2.62 -19.51 -8.34
C GLY A 212 -4.08 -19.70 -8.78
N PHE A 213 -4.71 -18.69 -9.38
CA PHE A 213 -6.07 -18.81 -9.88
C PHE A 213 -6.12 -19.60 -11.18
N ALA A 214 -6.60 -20.84 -11.09
CA ALA A 214 -6.83 -21.68 -12.25
C ALA A 214 -8.14 -21.36 -12.99
N ASP A 215 -9.04 -20.55 -12.42
CA ASP A 215 -10.40 -20.32 -12.94
C ASP A 215 -10.53 -19.05 -13.78
N ARG A 216 -9.53 -18.16 -13.84
CA ARG A 216 -9.62 -16.83 -14.50
C ARG A 216 -8.33 -16.41 -15.19
N GLY A 217 -8.32 -15.19 -15.74
CA GLY A 217 -7.14 -14.57 -16.37
C GLY A 217 -6.97 -14.91 -17.86
N VAL A 218 -7.84 -15.74 -18.43
CA VAL A 218 -7.77 -16.16 -19.84
C VAL A 218 -9.15 -16.58 -20.36
N LEU A 219 -9.46 -16.24 -21.61
CA LEU A 219 -10.71 -16.63 -22.29
C LEU A 219 -10.59 -18.03 -22.90
N THR A 220 -10.85 -19.08 -22.12
CA THR A 220 -10.87 -20.48 -22.58
C THR A 220 -12.04 -21.26 -21.97
N PRO A 221 -12.48 -22.36 -22.61
CA PRO A 221 -13.53 -23.23 -22.05
C PRO A 221 -13.20 -23.69 -20.63
N GLY A 222 -14.17 -23.62 -19.72
CA GLY A 222 -14.02 -24.02 -18.32
C GLY A 222 -13.49 -22.94 -17.37
N LYS A 223 -13.20 -21.73 -17.87
CA LYS A 223 -12.87 -20.56 -17.04
C LYS A 223 -14.10 -19.70 -16.73
N LYS A 224 -14.00 -18.84 -15.74
CA LYS A 224 -14.99 -17.80 -15.42
C LYS A 224 -15.16 -16.86 -16.62
N ALA A 225 -16.41 -16.52 -16.90
CA ALA A 225 -16.77 -15.56 -17.94
C ALA A 225 -16.71 -14.12 -17.39
N ASP A 226 -15.53 -13.74 -16.88
CA ASP A 226 -15.18 -12.38 -16.51
C ASP A 226 -14.51 -11.72 -17.73
N ILE A 227 -15.25 -10.87 -18.43
CA ILE A 227 -14.92 -10.42 -19.80
C ILE A 227 -15.09 -8.90 -19.90
N ALA A 228 -14.08 -8.22 -20.43
CA ALA A 228 -14.20 -6.85 -20.92
C ALA A 228 -14.21 -6.85 -22.46
N VAL A 229 -15.23 -6.26 -23.07
CA VAL A 229 -15.30 -6.02 -24.51
C VAL A 229 -14.70 -4.65 -24.79
N ILE A 230 -13.60 -4.62 -25.54
CA ILE A 230 -12.80 -3.42 -25.78
C ILE A 230 -13.00 -2.95 -27.22
N SER A 231 -13.46 -1.72 -27.41
CA SER A 231 -13.69 -1.13 -28.74
C SER A 231 -12.48 -0.38 -29.29
N ASN A 232 -11.63 0.13 -28.41
CA ASN A 232 -10.34 0.71 -28.75
C ASN A 232 -9.28 0.21 -27.77
N LEU A 233 -8.34 -0.58 -28.29
CA LEU A 233 -7.32 -1.24 -27.48
C LEU A 233 -6.23 -0.26 -27.01
N THR A 234 -5.83 0.69 -27.84
CA THR A 234 -4.81 1.68 -27.48
C THR A 234 -5.31 2.63 -26.39
N GLU A 235 -6.57 3.07 -26.50
CA GLU A 235 -7.19 3.95 -25.50
C GLU A 235 -7.86 3.18 -24.34
N MET A 236 -7.83 1.84 -24.37
CA MET A 236 -8.53 0.96 -23.43
C MET A 236 -10.00 1.36 -23.19
N THR A 237 -10.72 1.67 -24.27
CA THR A 237 -12.15 2.01 -24.21
C THR A 237 -12.99 0.73 -24.03
N ILE A 238 -13.65 0.62 -22.86
CA ILE A 238 -14.46 -0.55 -22.49
C ILE A 238 -15.91 -0.33 -22.89
N ASP A 239 -16.43 -1.19 -23.76
CA ASP A 239 -17.80 -1.14 -24.25
C ASP A 239 -18.76 -1.93 -23.37
N GLN A 240 -18.35 -3.11 -22.89
CA GLN A 240 -19.18 -3.98 -22.06
C GLN A 240 -18.31 -4.72 -21.05
N VAL A 241 -18.86 -4.95 -19.86
CA VAL A 241 -18.24 -5.78 -18.82
C VAL A 241 -19.20 -6.89 -18.43
N TYR A 242 -18.68 -8.12 -18.43
CA TYR A 242 -19.37 -9.31 -17.96
C TYR A 242 -18.63 -9.85 -16.74
N LEU A 243 -19.36 -10.21 -15.70
CA LEU A 243 -18.86 -10.89 -14.51
C LEU A 243 -19.66 -12.18 -14.31
N ASP A 244 -18.97 -13.31 -14.18
CA ASP A 244 -19.57 -14.65 -14.15
C ASP A 244 -20.60 -14.86 -15.29
N GLY A 245 -20.32 -14.31 -16.48
CA GLY A 245 -21.15 -14.41 -17.68
C GLY A 245 -22.37 -13.48 -17.72
N ARG A 246 -22.56 -12.62 -16.72
CA ARG A 246 -23.65 -11.63 -16.67
C ARG A 246 -23.12 -10.26 -17.05
N LYS A 247 -23.81 -9.56 -17.96
CA LYS A 247 -23.48 -8.17 -18.28
C LYS A 247 -23.78 -7.29 -17.07
N VAL A 248 -22.75 -6.61 -16.56
CA VAL A 248 -22.84 -5.73 -15.38
C VAL A 248 -22.63 -4.26 -15.71
N ALA A 249 -22.01 -3.96 -16.86
CA ALA A 249 -21.86 -2.61 -17.36
C ALA A 249 -21.88 -2.57 -18.89
N GLU A 250 -22.36 -1.46 -19.44
CA GLU A 250 -22.38 -1.18 -20.87
C GLU A 250 -22.20 0.33 -21.09
N LYS A 251 -21.27 0.69 -21.99
CA LYS A 251 -20.98 2.08 -22.38
C LYS A 251 -20.77 3.04 -21.20
N GLY A 252 -20.02 2.57 -20.19
CA GLY A 252 -19.67 3.34 -19.00
C GLY A 252 -20.72 3.35 -17.89
N GLU A 253 -21.89 2.74 -18.12
CA GLU A 253 -22.99 2.71 -17.16
C GLU A 253 -23.18 1.31 -16.59
N LEU A 254 -23.52 1.22 -15.29
CA LEU A 254 -23.90 -0.04 -14.66
C LEU A 254 -25.25 -0.53 -15.21
N THR A 255 -25.34 -1.82 -15.51
CA THR A 255 -26.60 -2.48 -15.90
C THR A 255 -27.25 -3.26 -14.76
N ILE A 256 -26.67 -3.14 -13.56
CA ILE A 256 -27.12 -3.78 -12.32
C ILE A 256 -27.10 -2.75 -11.20
N GLU A 257 -27.87 -3.02 -10.14
CA GLU A 257 -27.77 -2.28 -8.89
C GLU A 257 -26.66 -2.86 -8.02
N ILE A 258 -25.82 -2.00 -7.43
CA ILE A 258 -24.83 -2.40 -6.43
C ILE A 258 -25.47 -2.24 -5.05
N PRO A 259 -25.48 -3.29 -4.22
CA PRO A 259 -26.05 -3.18 -2.89
C PRO A 259 -25.23 -2.22 -2.02
N SER A 260 -25.93 -1.41 -1.22
CA SER A 260 -25.29 -0.60 -0.19
C SER A 260 -24.93 -1.47 1.01
N TYR A 261 -23.75 -1.28 1.58
CA TYR A 261 -23.34 -1.93 2.82
C TYR A 261 -23.27 -0.93 3.97
N THR A 262 -23.92 -1.26 5.09
CA THR A 262 -23.89 -0.40 6.29
C THR A 262 -22.83 -0.90 7.26
N TYR A 263 -21.71 -0.18 7.33
CA TYR A 263 -20.67 -0.47 8.31
C TYR A 263 -21.16 -0.35 9.76
N PRO A 264 -20.74 -1.27 10.65
CA PRO A 264 -21.06 -1.21 12.08
C PRO A 264 -20.58 0.09 12.72
N ASP A 265 -21.34 0.57 13.72
CA ASP A 265 -21.00 1.76 14.50
C ASP A 265 -19.61 1.68 15.15
N THR A 266 -19.17 0.47 15.52
CA THR A 266 -17.84 0.24 16.10
C THR A 266 -16.69 0.52 15.12
N VAL A 267 -16.95 0.45 13.81
CA VAL A 267 -15.99 0.84 12.76
C VAL A 267 -16.02 2.36 12.56
N LYS A 268 -17.22 2.95 12.52
CA LYS A 268 -17.43 4.39 12.29
C LYS A 268 -16.95 5.26 13.47
N LYS A 269 -17.16 4.81 14.71
CA LYS A 269 -16.79 5.52 15.94
C LYS A 269 -15.38 5.13 16.40
N SER A 270 -14.40 5.31 15.52
CA SER A 270 -13.02 4.85 15.71
C SER A 270 -12.12 5.84 16.47
N VAL A 271 -12.50 7.12 16.57
CA VAL A 271 -11.79 8.11 17.40
C VAL A 271 -12.21 7.96 18.86
N LYS A 272 -11.36 7.30 19.66
CA LYS A 272 -11.57 6.97 21.08
C LYS A 272 -10.66 7.81 21.98
N ARG A 273 -10.77 9.12 21.89
CA ARG A 273 -9.92 10.07 22.63
C ARG A 273 -10.71 11.27 23.14
N LYS A 274 -10.26 11.85 24.27
CA LYS A 274 -10.76 13.13 24.80
C LYS A 274 -10.30 14.32 23.94
N PRO A 275 -11.07 15.42 23.86
CA PRO A 275 -10.67 16.62 23.13
C PRO A 275 -9.26 17.11 23.50
N ILE A 276 -8.50 17.57 22.49
CA ILE A 276 -7.15 18.13 22.63
C ILE A 276 -7.26 19.60 23.02
N LYS A 277 -6.38 20.06 23.92
CA LYS A 277 -6.20 21.48 24.26
C LYS A 277 -4.97 22.04 23.54
N PRO A 278 -4.91 23.36 23.27
CA PRO A 278 -3.73 23.98 22.66
C PRO A 278 -2.41 23.65 23.37
N ASP A 279 -2.42 23.63 24.71
CA ASP A 279 -1.24 23.30 25.53
C ASP A 279 -0.71 21.89 25.26
N ASP A 280 -1.59 20.96 24.87
CA ASP A 280 -1.20 19.59 24.54
C ASP A 280 -0.38 19.52 23.25
N LEU A 281 -0.37 20.57 22.42
CA LEU A 281 0.32 20.62 21.12
C LEU A 281 1.67 21.34 21.18
N TYR A 282 1.97 22.07 22.24
CA TYR A 282 3.22 22.83 22.33
C TYR A 282 4.44 21.91 22.45
N ILE A 283 5.52 22.32 21.79
CA ILE A 283 6.86 21.73 21.92
C ILE A 283 7.65 22.64 22.85
N GLY A 284 7.90 22.15 24.07
CA GLY A 284 8.57 22.92 25.11
C GLY A 284 10.09 22.94 24.95
N ALA A 285 10.71 24.08 25.23
CA ALA A 285 12.17 24.21 25.34
C ALA A 285 12.54 25.35 26.30
N SER A 286 13.73 25.26 26.89
CA SER A 286 14.32 26.32 27.72
C SER A 286 15.20 27.25 26.91
N GLY A 287 15.34 28.51 27.36
CA GLY A 287 16.20 29.51 26.72
C GLY A 287 15.48 30.31 25.63
N SER A 288 16.26 31.05 24.81
CA SER A 288 15.74 31.87 23.71
C SER A 288 15.76 31.15 22.36
N GLN A 289 16.52 30.05 22.24
CA GLN A 289 16.62 29.23 21.03
C GLN A 289 16.75 27.75 21.38
N ALA A 290 16.25 26.89 20.50
CA ALA A 290 16.36 25.44 20.58
C ALA A 290 16.89 24.87 19.26
N ARG A 291 17.78 23.88 19.36
CA ARG A 291 18.16 23.06 18.21
C ARG A 291 17.11 21.95 18.05
N VAL A 292 16.44 21.91 16.90
CA VAL A 292 15.41 20.92 16.59
C VAL A 292 15.84 20.07 15.40
N ARG A 293 15.45 18.80 15.43
CA ARG A 293 15.50 17.92 14.26
C ARG A 293 14.11 17.91 13.62
N SER A 294 14.06 18.13 12.32
CA SER A 294 12.84 18.10 11.53
C SER A 294 12.88 16.99 10.50
N ILE A 295 11.70 16.50 10.14
CA ILE A 295 11.47 15.59 9.03
C ILE A 295 11.43 16.43 7.75
N GLU A 296 12.25 16.10 6.75
CA GLU A 296 12.26 16.78 5.46
C GLU A 296 11.34 16.05 4.48
N VAL A 297 10.37 16.78 3.93
CA VAL A 297 9.44 16.29 2.91
C VAL A 297 10.15 16.23 1.57
N ILE A 298 10.10 15.05 0.94
CA ILE A 298 10.51 14.85 -0.45
C ILE A 298 9.20 14.77 -1.26
N PRO A 299 8.94 15.73 -2.19
CA PRO A 299 7.72 15.71 -2.99
C PRO A 299 7.55 14.38 -3.74
N ASP A 300 6.31 13.88 -3.78
CA ASP A 300 5.89 12.69 -4.51
C ASP A 300 6.62 11.38 -4.13
N GLN A 301 7.13 11.28 -2.89
CA GLN A 301 7.79 10.08 -2.37
C GLN A 301 7.42 9.79 -0.91
N ASN A 302 7.46 8.51 -0.53
CA ASN A 302 7.33 8.05 0.86
C ASN A 302 8.63 8.25 1.66
N MET A 303 9.75 8.52 0.98
CA MET A 303 11.03 8.78 1.63
C MET A 303 11.04 10.16 2.29
N THR A 304 11.64 10.24 3.47
CA THR A 304 11.84 11.50 4.19
C THR A 304 13.32 11.73 4.50
N GLY A 305 13.76 12.98 4.42
CA GLY A 305 15.06 13.39 4.93
C GLY A 305 15.02 13.79 6.40
N ALA A 306 16.17 14.18 6.94
CA ALA A 306 16.27 14.76 8.27
C ALA A 306 17.18 15.99 8.25
N LYS A 307 16.71 17.07 8.87
CA LYS A 307 17.45 18.34 8.89
C LYS A 307 17.34 19.03 10.24
N GLU A 308 18.44 19.62 10.69
CA GLU A 308 18.50 20.36 11.94
C GLU A 308 18.32 21.87 11.72
N PHE A 309 17.60 22.51 12.63
CA PHE A 309 17.36 23.95 12.63
C PHE A 309 17.54 24.54 14.03
N ALA A 310 17.99 25.80 14.09
CA ALA A 310 17.93 26.60 15.30
C ALA A 310 16.66 27.46 15.26
N LEU A 311 15.69 27.16 16.12
CA LEU A 311 14.41 27.86 16.18
C LEU A 311 14.30 28.71 17.44
N ASN A 312 13.57 29.81 17.36
CA ASN A 312 13.34 30.69 18.50
C ASN A 312 12.38 30.04 19.50
N VAL A 313 12.60 30.33 20.78
CA VAL A 313 11.73 29.91 21.87
C VAL A 313 11.09 31.16 22.46
N LYS A 314 9.76 31.16 22.57
CA LYS A 314 8.98 32.22 23.19
C LYS A 314 8.06 31.60 24.24
N GLU A 315 8.09 32.15 25.46
CA GLU A 315 7.26 31.67 26.58
C GLU A 315 7.40 30.16 26.83
N GLY A 316 8.63 29.64 26.66
CA GLY A 316 8.94 28.22 26.84
C GLY A 316 8.50 27.31 25.69
N VAL A 317 7.98 27.86 24.58
CA VAL A 317 7.49 27.11 23.41
C VAL A 317 8.35 27.41 22.18
N VAL A 318 8.80 26.36 21.51
CA VAL A 318 9.54 26.47 20.23
C VAL A 318 8.58 26.99 19.15
N GLN A 319 8.97 28.07 18.49
CA GLN A 319 8.17 28.74 17.48
C GLN A 319 8.45 28.18 16.08
N PRO A 320 7.43 28.02 15.22
CA PRO A 320 7.65 27.69 13.82
C PRO A 320 8.35 28.82 13.07
N CYS A 321 9.01 28.49 11.95
CA CYS A 321 9.73 29.45 11.12
C CYS A 321 9.25 29.37 9.66
N LEU A 322 8.36 30.27 9.26
CA LEU A 322 7.78 30.27 7.90
C LEU A 322 8.79 30.61 6.80
N GLN A 323 9.86 31.36 7.15
CA GLN A 323 10.94 31.73 6.24
C GLN A 323 11.83 30.54 5.91
N GLN A 324 12.13 29.70 6.89
CA GLN A 324 12.88 28.45 6.71
C GLN A 324 11.97 27.26 6.35
N ASP A 325 10.66 27.49 6.31
CA ASP A 325 9.64 26.47 6.10
C ASP A 325 9.76 25.31 7.09
N VAL A 326 9.79 25.65 8.39
CA VAL A 326 9.85 24.68 9.49
C VAL A 326 8.56 24.79 10.31
N LEU A 327 7.71 23.78 10.17
CA LEU A 327 6.34 23.76 10.66
C LEU A 327 6.16 22.66 11.72
N PRO A 328 5.29 22.82 12.73
CA PRO A 328 5.05 21.76 13.72
C PRO A 328 4.28 20.60 13.08
N LEU A 329 4.65 19.37 13.41
CA LEU A 329 3.96 18.14 13.06
C LEU A 329 3.56 17.41 14.34
N MET A 330 2.31 16.95 14.39
CA MET A 330 1.75 16.26 15.55
C MET A 330 1.12 14.95 15.11
N VAL A 331 1.45 13.86 15.80
CA VAL A 331 0.80 12.56 15.66
C VAL A 331 0.04 12.28 16.94
N VAL A 332 -1.28 12.24 16.86
CA VAL A 332 -2.17 12.11 18.02
C VAL A 332 -2.71 10.67 18.06
N GLU A 333 -2.37 9.90 19.09
CA GLU A 333 -2.93 8.56 19.25
C GLU A 333 -4.44 8.66 19.50
N ARG A 334 -5.21 7.97 18.67
CA ARG A 334 -6.68 8.13 18.60
C ARG A 334 -7.47 6.88 18.97
N HIS A 335 -6.82 5.74 19.20
CA HIS A 335 -7.46 4.46 19.50
C HIS A 335 -7.78 4.27 20.99
N GLY A 336 -7.33 5.21 21.83
CA GLY A 336 -7.57 5.19 23.28
C GLY A 336 -6.65 4.24 24.02
N ARG A 337 -5.51 3.87 23.41
CA ARG A 337 -4.54 2.94 24.00
C ARG A 337 -3.48 3.65 24.83
N SER A 338 -2.81 4.65 24.25
CA SER A 338 -1.70 5.35 24.92
C SER A 338 -2.06 6.77 25.36
N GLY A 339 -3.00 7.43 24.66
CA GLY A 339 -3.35 8.84 24.84
C GLY A 339 -2.26 9.84 24.46
N LYS A 340 -1.10 9.36 23.98
CA LYS A 340 0.10 10.15 23.71
C LYS A 340 -0.07 11.03 22.46
N ILE A 341 0.75 12.07 22.40
CA ILE A 341 0.92 12.92 21.23
C ILE A 341 2.41 12.96 20.91
N GLY A 342 2.80 12.41 19.76
CA GLY A 342 4.12 12.60 19.17
C GLY A 342 4.21 14.00 18.57
N LYS A 343 5.33 14.69 18.81
CA LYS A 343 5.52 16.09 18.39
C LYS A 343 6.89 16.26 17.77
N THR A 344 6.94 16.88 16.61
CA THR A 344 8.20 17.21 15.92
C THR A 344 8.00 18.40 14.99
N PHE A 345 8.99 18.68 14.15
CA PHE A 345 8.90 19.66 13.07
C PHE A 345 9.03 18.98 11.71
N LEU A 346 8.44 19.61 10.70
CA LEU A 346 8.46 19.24 9.29
C LEU A 346 9.12 20.37 8.49
N HIS A 347 9.90 20.03 7.48
CA HIS A 347 10.53 20.96 6.53
C HIS A 347 10.11 20.66 5.08
N GLY A 348 9.78 21.68 4.30
CA GLY A 348 9.51 21.54 2.86
C GLY A 348 8.03 21.50 2.46
N PHE A 349 7.11 21.59 3.43
CA PHE A 349 5.65 21.50 3.22
C PHE A 349 5.01 22.81 2.71
N LYS A 350 5.69 23.96 2.87
CA LYS A 350 5.34 25.27 2.31
C LYS A 350 4.03 25.90 2.75
N LEU A 351 3.31 25.31 3.71
CA LEU A 351 2.10 25.90 4.28
C LEU A 351 2.41 27.22 4.98
N LYS A 352 1.68 28.29 4.64
CA LYS A 352 1.88 29.63 5.20
C LYS A 352 0.88 30.02 6.27
N HIS A 353 -0.35 29.52 6.20
CA HIS A 353 -1.42 29.81 7.15
C HIS A 353 -2.35 28.60 7.32
N GLY A 354 -2.93 28.45 8.51
CA GLY A 354 -3.89 27.38 8.83
C GLY A 354 -3.23 26.10 9.34
N ALA A 355 -3.99 25.00 9.31
CA ALA A 355 -3.56 23.68 9.72
C ALA A 355 -4.31 22.63 8.87
N ILE A 356 -3.71 21.45 8.74
CA ILE A 356 -4.31 20.27 8.12
C ILE A 356 -4.39 19.20 9.20
N ALA A 357 -5.54 18.52 9.28
CA ALA A 357 -5.74 17.41 10.19
C ALA A 357 -6.44 16.28 9.45
N GLU A 358 -5.88 15.09 9.55
CA GLU A 358 -6.42 13.87 8.96
C GLU A 358 -6.32 12.71 9.95
N SER A 359 -7.19 11.72 9.78
CA SER A 359 -7.21 10.48 10.56
C SER A 359 -6.76 9.28 9.73
N VAL A 360 -6.21 9.53 8.53
CA VAL A 360 -5.55 8.55 7.68
C VAL A 360 -4.08 8.91 7.70
N ALA A 361 -3.27 8.07 8.34
CA ALA A 361 -1.84 8.25 8.51
C ALA A 361 -1.22 6.86 8.59
N HIS A 362 -0.64 6.43 7.48
CA HIS A 362 -0.08 5.10 7.32
C HIS A 362 0.97 4.79 8.41
N ASP A 363 0.95 3.66 9.11
CA ASP A 363 -0.03 2.55 9.07
C ASP A 363 -0.74 2.29 10.41
N THR A 364 -0.61 3.20 11.37
CA THR A 364 -1.21 3.04 12.72
C THR A 364 -2.62 3.60 12.87
N HIS A 365 -3.23 4.03 11.76
CA HIS A 365 -4.43 4.85 11.78
C HIS A 365 -5.67 4.15 12.28
#